data_AF-A0A7J9NJ37-F1
#
_entry.id   AF-A0A7J9NJ37-F1
#
_cell.length_a   1.000
_cell.length_b   1.000
_cell.length_c   1.000
_cell.angle_alpha   90.00
_cell.angle_beta   90.00
_cell.angle_gamma   90.00
#
_symmetry.space_group_name_H-M   'P 1'
#
loop_
_entity.id
_entity.type
_entity.pdbx_description
1 polymer ?
#
loop_
_entity_poly.entity_id
_entity_poly.type
_entity_poly.pdbx_seq_one_letter_code
_entity_poly.pdbx_strand_id
1 'polypeptide(L)'
;MYLTEITEDLDDILSKLAKKDPKKLDIILNKMEEILENPNRYKNLKKPLNNLKRVHIDKNYVLVFAVNENTETVIFVYFDHHDKIYCKNYEY
;
A
#
# COMPACT_ATOMS: atom_id res chain seq x y z
N MET A 1 -4.20 -17.90 -0.20
CA MET A 1 -3.10 -17.06 0.32
C MET A 1 -2.60 -16.30 -0.89
N TYR A 2 -2.77 -14.98 -0.92
CA TYR A 2 -2.42 -14.20 -2.10
C TYR A 2 -0.91 -14.08 -2.23
N LEU A 3 -0.38 -14.06 -3.44
CA LEU A 3 1.01 -13.70 -3.71
C LEU A 3 1.26 -12.24 -3.31
N THR A 4 2.46 -11.94 -2.86
CA THR A 4 2.87 -10.58 -2.47
C THR A 4 3.88 -10.04 -3.46
N GLU A 5 3.58 -8.90 -4.06
CA GLU A 5 4.52 -8.14 -4.88
C GLU A 5 4.69 -6.74 -4.30
N ILE A 6 5.92 -6.21 -4.37
CA ILE A 6 6.28 -4.90 -3.86
C ILE A 6 7.02 -4.17 -4.98
N THR A 7 6.63 -2.94 -5.26
CA THR A 7 7.30 -2.09 -6.25
C THR A 7 8.59 -1.48 -5.68
N GLU A 8 9.55 -1.12 -6.55
CA GLU A 8 10.82 -0.52 -6.14
C GLU A 8 10.63 0.79 -5.34
N ASP A 9 9.64 1.61 -5.71
CA ASP A 9 9.28 2.82 -4.95
C ASP A 9 8.94 2.51 -3.49
N LEU A 10 8.12 1.47 -3.27
CA LEU A 10 7.72 1.08 -1.92
C LEU A 10 8.90 0.46 -1.16
N ASP A 11 9.71 -0.37 -1.81
CA ASP A 11 10.90 -0.96 -1.19
C ASP A 11 11.87 0.11 -0.68
N ASP A 12 12.16 1.15 -1.48
CA ASP A 12 13.02 2.26 -1.06
C ASP A 12 12.42 3.01 0.15
N ILE A 13 11.11 3.24 0.16
CA ILE A 13 10.42 3.87 1.30
C ILE A 13 10.53 2.99 2.54
N LEU A 14 10.27 1.68 2.42
CA LEU A 14 10.35 0.73 3.52
C LEU A 14 11.78 0.63 4.06
N SER A 15 12.79 0.62 3.19
CA SER A 15 14.20 0.61 3.58
C SER A 15 14.61 1.88 4.33
N LYS A 16 14.15 3.05 3.88
CA LYS A 16 14.34 4.33 4.59
C LYS A 16 13.59 4.35 5.92
N LEU A 17 12.37 3.82 5.95
CA LEU A 17 11.54 3.74 7.15
C LEU A 17 12.12 2.76 8.17
N ALA A 18 12.66 1.62 7.73
CA ALA A 18 13.32 0.63 8.58
C ALA A 18 14.46 1.26 9.38
N LYS A 19 15.25 2.12 8.72
CA LYS A 19 16.37 2.84 9.34
C LYS A 19 15.90 3.95 10.29
N LYS A 20 14.79 4.61 9.97
CA LYS A 20 14.29 5.77 10.72
C LYS A 20 13.39 5.39 11.89
N ASP A 21 12.53 4.39 11.70
CA ASP A 21 11.38 4.09 12.55
C ASP A 21 10.94 2.61 12.39
N PRO A 22 11.72 1.65 12.91
CA PRO A 22 11.47 0.21 12.71
C PRO A 22 10.13 -0.26 13.28
N LYS A 23 9.58 0.42 14.28
CA LYS A 23 8.25 0.12 14.83
C LYS A 23 7.14 0.35 13.81
N LYS A 24 7.26 1.41 12.99
CA LYS A 24 6.28 1.67 11.92
C LYS A 24 6.36 0.63 10.82
N LEU A 25 7.58 0.18 10.50
CA LEU A 25 7.77 -0.90 9.54
C LEU A 25 7.00 -2.15 9.99
N ASP A 26 7.13 -2.54 11.25
CA ASP A 26 6.42 -3.70 11.81
C ASP A 26 4.89 -3.55 11.71
N ILE A 27 4.36 -2.37 12.02
CA ILE A 27 2.92 -2.08 11.85
C ILE A 27 2.48 -2.23 10.39
N ILE A 28 3.30 -1.75 9.44
CA ILE A 28 3.00 -1.87 8.01
C ILE A 28 3.03 -3.34 7.58
N LEU A 29 4.04 -4.10 7.98
CA LEU A 29 4.17 -5.53 7.66
C LEU A 29 2.97 -6.32 8.19
N ASN A 30 2.62 -6.13 9.46
CA ASN A 30 1.42 -6.74 10.05
C ASN A 30 0.15 -6.36 9.27
N LYS A 31 0.07 -5.11 8.79
CA LYS A 31 -1.08 -4.68 7.98
C LYS A 31 -1.07 -5.29 6.58
N MET A 32 0.10 -5.49 5.97
CA MET A 32 0.24 -6.19 4.70
C MET A 32 -0.25 -7.63 4.82
N GLU A 33 0.09 -8.33 5.90
CA GLU A 33 -0.43 -9.67 6.17
C GLU A 33 -1.95 -9.69 6.32
N GLU A 34 -2.54 -8.75 7.07
CA GLU A 34 -4.01 -8.61 7.18
C GLU A 34 -4.66 -8.38 5.80
N ILE A 35 -4.00 -7.59 4.94
CA ILE A 35 -4.47 -7.35 3.57
C ILE A 35 -4.39 -8.62 2.73
N LEU A 36 -3.35 -9.43 2.88
CA LEU A 36 -3.22 -10.70 2.16
C LEU A 36 -4.30 -11.72 2.56
N GLU A 37 -4.81 -11.64 3.79
CA GLU A 37 -5.95 -12.46 4.22
C GLU A 37 -7.27 -12.01 3.59
N ASN A 38 -7.51 -10.69 3.47
CA ASN A 38 -8.76 -10.19 2.92
C ASN A 38 -8.61 -8.89 2.11
N PRO A 39 -7.99 -8.94 0.93
CA PRO A 39 -7.61 -7.74 0.18
C PRO A 39 -8.84 -7.03 -0.42
N ASN A 40 -9.94 -7.77 -0.63
CA ASN A 40 -11.16 -7.24 -1.21
C ASN A 40 -11.98 -6.35 -0.27
N ARG A 41 -11.74 -6.42 1.05
CA ARG A 41 -12.48 -5.65 2.06
C ARG A 41 -12.21 -4.14 2.02
N TYR A 42 -11.11 -3.70 1.40
CA TYR A 42 -10.68 -2.30 1.43
C TYR A 42 -11.31 -1.45 0.33
N LYS A 43 -11.42 -0.15 0.62
CA LYS A 43 -12.00 0.84 -0.30
C LYS A 43 -11.03 1.17 -1.42
N ASN A 44 -11.58 1.34 -2.61
CA ASN A 44 -10.87 1.83 -3.78
C ASN A 44 -10.45 3.30 -3.61
N LEU A 45 -9.41 3.73 -4.32
CA LEU A 45 -9.08 5.14 -4.47
C LEU A 45 -10.17 5.87 -5.29
N LYS A 46 -10.10 7.21 -5.31
CA LYS A 46 -10.96 8.04 -6.17
C LYS A 46 -10.48 7.95 -7.64
N LYS A 47 -11.38 8.23 -8.58
CA LYS A 47 -11.06 8.30 -10.02
C LYS A 47 -9.91 9.29 -10.25
N PRO A 48 -8.95 8.97 -11.14
CA PRO A 48 -8.91 7.83 -12.07
C PRO A 48 -8.40 6.50 -11.49
N LEU A 49 -7.87 6.49 -10.26
CA LEU A 49 -7.20 5.35 -9.63
C LEU A 49 -8.15 4.31 -9.01
N ASN A 50 -9.38 4.20 -9.49
CA ASN A 50 -10.39 3.30 -8.89
C ASN A 50 -9.97 1.82 -8.90
N ASN A 51 -8.98 1.44 -9.73
CA ASN A 51 -8.46 0.08 -9.81
C ASN A 51 -7.52 -0.24 -8.64
N LEU A 52 -7.03 0.78 -7.93
CA LEU A 52 -6.18 0.64 -6.76
C LEU A 52 -7.03 0.74 -5.49
N LYS A 53 -6.63 0.00 -4.46
CA LYS A 53 -7.19 0.05 -3.12
C LYS A 53 -6.28 0.85 -2.19
N ARG A 54 -6.90 1.50 -1.21
CA ARG A 54 -6.19 2.23 -0.15
C ARG A 54 -6.58 1.68 1.21
N VAL A 55 -5.58 1.60 2.08
CA VAL A 55 -5.79 1.38 3.51
C VAL A 55 -5.08 2.49 4.28
N HIS A 56 -5.75 3.02 5.30
CA HIS A 56 -5.10 3.93 6.22
C HIS A 56 -4.23 3.12 7.18
N ILE A 57 -2.95 3.47 7.22
CA ILE A 57 -2.01 2.98 8.23
C ILE A 57 -1.85 4.12 9.23
N ASP A 58 -2.12 3.81 10.50
CA ASP A 58 -2.07 4.82 11.56
C ASP A 58 -3.03 6.02 11.28
N LYS A 59 -2.77 7.20 11.85
CA LYS A 59 -3.66 8.36 11.73
C LYS A 59 -3.48 9.11 10.40
N ASN A 60 -2.28 9.05 9.84
CA ASN A 60 -1.82 10.00 8.83
C ASN A 60 -1.25 9.35 7.56
N TYR A 61 -0.97 8.04 7.58
CA TYR A 61 -0.37 7.34 6.45
C TYR A 61 -1.40 6.52 5.69
N VAL A 62 -1.12 6.31 4.41
CA VAL A 62 -1.98 5.54 3.52
C VAL A 62 -1.08 4.61 2.70
N LEU A 63 -1.45 3.33 2.68
CA LEU A 63 -0.85 2.30 1.85
C LEU A 63 -1.78 2.04 0.66
N VAL A 64 -1.21 2.12 -0.54
CA VAL A 64 -1.88 1.91 -1.82
C VAL A 64 -1.41 0.57 -2.38
N PHE A 65 -2.37 -0.27 -2.75
CA PHE A 65 -2.10 -1.58 -3.32
C PHE A 65 -3.12 -1.93 -4.39
N ALA A 66 -2.73 -2.78 -5.32
CA ALA A 66 -3.61 -3.40 -6.31
C ALA A 66 -3.84 -4.86 -5.94
N VAL A 67 -4.98 -5.39 -6.35
CA VAL A 67 -5.32 -6.80 -6.14
C VAL A 67 -5.66 -7.37 -7.50
N ASN A 68 -4.90 -8.36 -7.93
CA ASN A 68 -5.18 -9.10 -9.15
C ASN A 68 -5.89 -10.40 -8.76
N GLU A 69 -7.21 -10.43 -8.96
CA GLU A 69 -8.01 -11.62 -8.66
C GLU A 69 -7.71 -12.79 -9.61
N ASN A 70 -7.14 -12.53 -10.80
CA ASN A 70 -6.79 -13.58 -11.77
C ASN A 70 -5.55 -14.36 -11.36
N THR A 71 -4.55 -13.66 -10.82
CA THR A 71 -3.28 -14.26 -10.38
C THR A 71 -3.22 -14.43 -8.86
N GLU A 72 -4.33 -14.12 -8.17
CA GLU A 72 -4.41 -14.05 -6.70
C GLU A 72 -3.19 -13.33 -6.11
N THR A 73 -2.86 -12.15 -6.65
CA THR A 73 -1.67 -11.39 -6.25
C THR A 73 -2.03 -10.02 -5.72
N VAL A 74 -1.43 -9.63 -4.60
CA VAL A 74 -1.52 -8.29 -4.01
C VAL A 74 -0.22 -7.55 -4.31
N ILE A 75 -0.34 -6.46 -5.06
CA ILE A 75 0.77 -5.63 -5.50
C ILE A 75 0.77 -4.36 -4.67
N PHE A 76 1.74 -4.21 -3.79
CA PHE A 76 1.89 -3.00 -3.00
C PHE A 76 2.66 -1.94 -3.78
N VAL A 77 1.97 -0.83 -4.07
CA VAL A 77 2.44 0.20 -5.01
C VAL A 77 3.12 1.34 -4.27
N TYR A 78 2.53 1.85 -3.20
CA TYR A 78 3.08 3.05 -2.55
C TYR A 78 2.60 3.23 -1.11
N PHE A 79 3.43 3.85 -0.29
CA PHE A 79 3.13 4.20 1.10
C PHE A 79 3.60 5.61 1.40
N ASP A 80 2.69 6.52 1.75
CA ASP A 80 3.07 7.85 2.22
C ASP A 80 1.94 8.50 3.05
N HIS A 81 2.21 9.68 3.55
CA HIS A 81 1.24 10.55 4.18
C HIS A 81 0.11 10.88 3.21
N HIS A 82 -1.14 10.83 3.70
CA HIS A 82 -2.32 11.10 2.88
C HIS A 82 -2.24 12.41 2.07
N ASP A 83 -1.64 13.46 2.65
CA ASP A 83 -1.41 14.75 1.99
C ASP A 83 -0.58 14.65 0.70
N LYS A 84 0.43 13.77 0.70
CA LYS A 84 1.32 13.57 -0.47
C LYS A 84 0.71 12.67 -1.53
N ILE A 85 -0.11 11.69 -1.14
CA ILE A 85 -0.70 10.74 -2.09
C ILE A 85 -1.66 11.44 -3.06
N TYR A 86 -2.40 12.46 -2.60
CA TYR A 86 -3.27 13.25 -3.49
C TYR A 86 -2.54 14.37 -4.23
N CYS A 87 -1.31 14.70 -3.83
CA CYS A 87 -0.48 15.68 -4.51
C CYS A 87 0.42 15.07 -5.60
N LYS A 88 0.61 13.74 -5.64
CA LYS A 88 1.21 13.09 -6.81
C LYS A 88 0.21 13.15 -7.96
N ASN A 89 0.50 14.00 -8.95
CA ASN A 89 -0.10 13.90 -10.27
C ASN A 89 0.36 12.55 -10.86
N TYR A 90 -0.52 11.55 -10.81
CA TYR A 90 -0.33 10.32 -11.58
C TYR A 90 -0.61 10.67 -13.04
N GLU A 91 0.40 11.19 -13.75
CA GLU A 91 0.39 11.26 -15.21
C GLU A 91 0.55 9.82 -15.72
N TYR A 92 -0.54 9.26 -16.26
CA TYR A 92 -0.56 7.99 -16.98
C TYR A 92 -0.50 8.25 -18.48
#